data_AF-A0A914BXL1-F1
#
_entry.id   AF-A0A914BXL1-F1
#
_cell.length_a   1.000
_cell.length_b   1.000
_cell.length_c   1.000
_cell.angle_alpha   90.00
_cell.angle_beta   90.00
_cell.angle_gamma   90.00
#
_symmetry.space_group_name_H-M   'P 1'
#
loop_
_entity.id
_entity.type
_entity.pdbx_description
1 polymer ?
#
loop_
_entity_poly.entity_id
_entity_poly.type
_entity_poly.pdbx_seq_one_letter_code
_entity_poly.pdbx_strand_id
1 'polypeptide(L)'
;MVHPCACFGTMGNVHNQCLNDWVNRSNKIACEICREKYATSKNVLRPVWKWSKPKPKLRSFVESLTVLLLWYSFVYIVSLIPESKFWERVWHDELSIRDDDVGRIALVMMILIVLIGVHSLIFTRVLKYINRQREIRYIDSKTYHSRISSIAASPS
;
A
#
# COMPACT_ATOMS: atom_id res chain seq x y z
N MET A 1 7.20 28.21 -7.07
CA MET A 1 5.81 28.72 -6.95
C MET A 1 4.93 27.96 -7.94
N VAL A 2 3.61 27.99 -7.80
CA VAL A 2 2.64 27.37 -8.71
C VAL A 2 1.48 28.32 -8.97
N HIS A 3 0.80 28.14 -10.09
CA HIS A 3 -0.36 28.91 -10.53
C HIS A 3 -1.60 28.01 -10.69
N PRO A 4 -2.24 27.58 -9.59
CA PRO A 4 -3.17 26.45 -9.59
C PRO A 4 -4.62 26.83 -9.90
N CYS A 5 -4.92 28.08 -10.23
CA CYS A 5 -6.25 28.58 -10.59
C CYS A 5 -6.14 29.67 -11.67
N ALA A 6 -7.27 30.17 -12.19
CA ALA A 6 -7.33 31.22 -13.21
C ALA A 6 -7.22 32.67 -12.67
N CYS A 7 -6.75 32.88 -11.44
CA CYS A 7 -6.56 34.24 -10.91
C CYS A 7 -5.42 34.98 -11.61
N PHE A 8 -5.66 36.21 -12.04
CA PHE A 8 -4.66 37.00 -12.78
C PHE A 8 -3.59 37.62 -11.87
N GLY A 9 -2.41 37.85 -12.45
CA GLY A 9 -1.29 38.52 -11.79
C GLY A 9 -0.67 37.74 -10.64
N THR A 10 -0.12 38.45 -9.67
CA THR A 10 0.57 37.86 -8.51
C THR A 10 -0.37 37.09 -7.58
N MET A 11 -1.68 37.39 -7.59
CA MET A 11 -2.68 36.70 -6.76
C MET A 11 -2.83 35.21 -7.09
N GLY A 12 -2.52 34.80 -8.33
CA GLY A 12 -2.53 33.38 -8.72
C GLY A 12 -1.24 32.63 -8.38
N ASN A 13 -0.15 33.32 -8.05
CA ASN A 13 1.15 32.69 -7.76
C ASN A 13 1.28 32.37 -6.27
N VAL A 14 1.18 31.08 -5.92
CA VAL A 14 1.23 30.62 -4.53
C VAL A 14 2.30 29.53 -4.38
N HIS A 15 2.92 29.41 -3.20
CA HIS A 15 3.75 28.24 -2.91
C HIS A 15 2.88 27.00 -2.71
N ASN A 16 3.35 25.85 -3.23
CA ASN A 16 2.68 24.56 -3.04
C ASN A 16 2.35 24.27 -1.56
N GLN A 17 3.32 24.54 -0.67
CA GLN A 17 3.16 24.31 0.77
C GLN A 17 2.14 25.27 1.39
N CYS A 18 2.22 26.57 1.09
CA CYS A 18 1.27 27.55 1.60
C CYS A 18 -0.17 27.26 1.14
N LEU A 19 -0.35 26.85 -0.11
CA LEU A 19 -1.67 26.47 -0.61
C LEU A 19 -2.18 25.19 0.06
N ASN A 20 -1.33 24.18 0.24
CA ASN A 20 -1.70 22.96 0.97
C ASN A 20 -2.13 23.28 2.41
N ASP A 21 -1.37 24.11 3.12
CA ASP A 21 -1.69 24.55 4.48
C ASP A 21 -2.99 25.35 4.54
N TRP A 22 -3.23 26.23 3.54
CA TRP A 22 -4.47 26.97 3.42
C TRP A 22 -5.66 26.03 3.19
N VAL A 23 -5.58 25.09 2.24
CA VAL A 23 -6.66 24.12 1.94
C VAL A 23 -6.95 23.24 3.16
N ASN A 24 -5.92 22.79 3.87
CA ASN A 24 -6.06 21.97 5.07
C ASN A 24 -6.74 22.72 6.23
N ARG A 25 -6.54 24.03 6.34
CA ARG A 25 -7.17 24.87 7.39
C ARG A 25 -8.57 25.35 7.00
N SER A 26 -8.76 25.74 5.74
CA SER A 26 -10.03 26.28 5.25
C SER A 26 -11.03 25.18 4.86
N ASN A 27 -10.54 23.96 4.63
CA ASN A 27 -11.28 22.83 4.06
C ASN A 27 -11.94 23.15 2.70
N LYS A 28 -11.40 24.14 1.97
CA LYS A 28 -11.90 24.53 0.64
C LYS A 28 -10.94 24.05 -0.44
N ILE A 29 -11.44 23.23 -1.36
CA ILE A 29 -10.67 22.66 -2.47
C ILE A 29 -10.72 23.51 -3.77
N ALA A 30 -11.35 24.69 -3.71
CA ALA A 30 -11.48 25.63 -4.81
C ALA A 30 -11.04 27.02 -4.38
N CYS A 31 -10.63 27.84 -5.35
CA CYS A 31 -10.23 29.22 -5.13
C CYS A 31 -11.44 30.06 -4.72
N GLU A 32 -11.31 30.89 -3.68
CA GLU A 32 -12.40 31.75 -3.22
C GLU A 32 -12.67 32.95 -4.13
N ILE A 33 -11.68 33.32 -4.94
CA ILE A 33 -11.75 34.49 -5.84
C ILE A 33 -12.36 34.08 -7.17
N CYS A 34 -11.71 33.16 -7.91
CA CYS A 34 -12.16 32.74 -9.23
C CYS A 34 -13.11 31.53 -9.22
N ARG A 35 -13.34 30.90 -8.06
CA ARG A 35 -14.19 29.70 -7.88
C ARG A 35 -13.76 28.45 -8.66
N GLU A 36 -12.62 28.48 -9.34
CA GLU A 36 -12.05 27.31 -10.01
C GLU A 36 -11.46 26.33 -8.99
N LYS A 37 -11.62 25.01 -9.24
CA LYS A 37 -10.95 23.98 -8.44
C LYS A 37 -9.45 24.05 -8.65
N TYR A 38 -8.68 23.90 -7.58
CA TYR A 38 -7.23 23.93 -7.72
C TYR A 38 -6.72 22.78 -8.58
N ALA A 39 -5.87 23.11 -9.55
CA ALA A 39 -5.19 22.14 -10.38
C ALA A 39 -4.23 21.29 -9.52
N THR A 40 -4.49 19.99 -9.48
CA THR A 40 -3.73 19.03 -8.68
C THR A 40 -3.14 17.95 -9.57
N SER A 41 -1.91 17.55 -9.28
CA SER A 41 -1.33 16.31 -9.79
C SER A 41 -1.89 15.14 -8.99
N LYS A 42 -2.04 13.97 -9.64
CA LYS A 42 -2.33 12.70 -8.96
C LYS A 42 -1.48 12.57 -7.71
N ASN A 43 -2.07 12.07 -6.62
CA ASN A 43 -1.43 11.97 -5.32
C ASN A 43 -0.02 11.39 -5.41
N VAL A 44 1.00 12.24 -5.21
CA VAL A 44 2.41 11.85 -5.35
C VAL A 44 2.90 11.42 -3.97
N LEU A 45 3.67 10.33 -3.94
CA LEU A 45 4.41 10.00 -2.72
C LEU A 45 5.47 11.08 -2.49
N ARG A 46 5.59 11.56 -1.24
CA ARG A 46 6.73 12.40 -0.87
C ARG A 46 8.03 11.70 -1.30
N PRO A 47 9.08 12.43 -1.66
CA PRO A 47 10.36 11.78 -1.87
C PRO A 47 10.82 11.09 -0.58
N VAL A 48 11.45 9.92 -0.70
CA VAL A 48 11.77 9.00 0.43
C VAL A 48 12.56 9.65 1.56
N TRP A 49 13.42 10.63 1.24
CA TRP A 49 14.22 11.37 2.23
C TRP A 49 13.41 12.33 3.10
N LYS A 50 12.18 12.69 2.70
CA LYS A 50 11.24 13.50 3.50
C LYS A 50 10.25 12.65 4.29
N TRP A 51 10.34 11.32 4.22
CA TRP A 51 9.40 10.44 4.92
C TRP A 51 9.62 10.50 6.43
N SER A 52 8.51 10.53 7.18
CA SER A 52 8.59 10.45 8.63
C SER A 52 9.12 9.06 9.03
N LYS A 53 10.23 8.98 9.75
CA LYS A 53 10.81 7.70 10.17
C LYS A 53 9.76 6.84 10.87
N PRO A 54 9.59 5.56 10.49
CA PRO A 54 8.73 4.65 11.23
C PRO A 54 9.27 4.55 12.66
N LYS A 55 8.41 4.74 13.66
CA LYS A 55 8.79 4.56 15.07
C LYS A 55 8.71 3.06 15.38
N PRO A 56 9.84 2.35 15.51
CA PRO A 56 9.80 0.91 15.75
C PRO A 56 9.18 0.69 17.13
N LYS A 57 8.09 -0.07 17.18
CA LYS A 57 7.46 -0.52 18.43
C LYS A 57 7.94 -1.92 18.73
N LEU A 58 8.13 -2.26 20.00
CA LEU A 58 8.47 -3.62 20.44
C LEU A 58 7.52 -4.66 19.83
N ARG A 59 6.22 -4.34 19.77
CA ARG A 59 5.20 -5.16 19.10
C ARG A 59 5.55 -5.51 17.65
N SER A 60 6.12 -4.59 16.87
CA SER A 60 6.49 -4.84 15.47
C SER A 60 7.67 -5.79 15.35
N PHE A 61 8.61 -5.75 16.29
CA PHE A 61 9.70 -6.73 16.35
C PHE A 61 9.18 -8.12 16.69
N VAL A 62 8.28 -8.23 17.67
CA VAL A 62 7.64 -9.50 18.04
C VAL A 62 6.84 -10.07 16.85
N GLU A 63 6.02 -9.26 16.17
CA GLU A 63 5.28 -9.68 14.97
C GLU A 63 6.23 -10.19 13.87
N SER A 64 7.38 -9.55 13.67
CA SER A 64 8.38 -9.97 12.69
C SER A 64 9.03 -11.30 13.08
N LEU A 65 9.41 -11.46 14.35
CA LEU A 65 9.97 -12.71 14.86
C LEU A 65 8.96 -13.86 14.77
N THR A 66 7.70 -13.62 15.11
CA THR A 66 6.63 -14.62 14.98
C THR A 66 6.47 -15.08 13.53
N VAL A 67 6.50 -14.16 12.56
CA VAL A 67 6.43 -14.52 11.13
C VAL A 67 7.63 -15.37 10.70
N LEU A 68 8.84 -15.01 11.13
CA LEU A 68 10.05 -15.78 10.81
C LEU A 68 10.00 -17.20 11.37
N LEU A 69 9.57 -17.35 12.62
CA LEU A 69 9.43 -18.65 13.28
C LEU A 69 8.35 -19.51 12.60
N LEU A 70 7.21 -18.93 12.25
CA LEU A 70 6.13 -19.64 11.54
C LEU A 70 6.55 -20.06 10.13
N TRP A 71 7.29 -19.22 9.42
CA TRP A 71 7.86 -19.55 8.12
C TRP A 71 8.85 -20.72 8.22
N TYR A 72 9.75 -20.67 9.20
CA TYR A 72 10.70 -21.77 9.45
C TYR A 72 9.97 -23.09 9.76
N SER A 73 8.95 -23.06 10.63
CA SER A 73 8.11 -24.22 10.94
C SER A 73 7.39 -24.77 9.72
N PHE A 74 6.87 -23.90 8.84
CA PHE A 74 6.25 -24.33 7.58
C PHE A 74 7.25 -25.05 6.67
N VAL A 75 8.44 -24.47 6.45
CA VAL A 75 9.49 -25.10 5.64
C VAL A 75 9.93 -26.44 6.21
N TYR A 76 10.07 -26.54 7.54
CA TYR A 76 10.42 -27.78 8.22
C TYR A 76 9.36 -28.87 7.97
N ILE A 77 8.07 -28.56 8.15
CA ILE A 77 6.99 -29.53 7.93
C ILE A 77 6.93 -29.95 6.46
N VAL A 78 7.05 -29.00 5.51
CA VAL A 78 7.06 -29.32 4.07
C VAL A 78 8.23 -30.23 3.70
N SER A 79 9.40 -30.03 4.32
CA SER A 79 10.60 -30.86 4.09
C SER A 79 10.46 -32.29 4.64
N LEU A 80 9.59 -32.51 5.63
CA LEU A 80 9.27 -33.82 6.20
C LEU A 80 8.26 -34.63 5.37
N ILE A 81 7.49 -34.00 4.48
CA ILE A 81 6.51 -34.66 3.61
C ILE A 81 7.15 -35.63 2.60
N PRO A 82 8.26 -35.31 1.91
CA PRO A 82 8.90 -36.27 0.99
C PRO A 82 9.47 -37.51 1.73
N GLU A 83 9.99 -37.34 2.94
CA GLU A 83 10.57 -38.44 3.72
C GLU A 83 9.54 -39.52 4.08
N SER A 84 8.26 -39.18 4.19
CA SER A 84 7.21 -40.16 4.52
C SER A 84 6.72 -40.98 3.32
N LYS A 85 7.34 -40.85 2.13
CA LYS A 85 6.84 -41.39 0.84
C LYS A 85 5.39 -40.97 0.53
N PHE A 86 4.94 -39.87 1.13
CA PHE A 86 3.58 -39.38 1.01
C PHE A 86 3.22 -39.06 -0.45
N TRP A 87 4.14 -38.42 -1.18
CA TRP A 87 3.95 -38.07 -2.59
C TRP A 87 3.83 -39.29 -3.50
N GLU A 88 4.63 -40.34 -3.25
CA GLU A 88 4.52 -41.59 -4.01
C GLU A 88 3.17 -42.27 -3.78
N ARG A 89 2.70 -42.33 -2.53
CA ARG A 89 1.38 -42.90 -2.20
C ARG A 89 0.21 -42.08 -2.76
N VAL A 90 0.29 -40.76 -2.71
CA VAL A 90 -0.74 -39.86 -3.25
C VAL A 90 -0.83 -39.93 -4.77
N TRP A 91 0.30 -40.12 -5.47
CA TRP A 91 0.32 -40.11 -6.93
C TRP A 91 0.03 -41.49 -7.56
N HIS A 92 0.36 -42.59 -6.87
CA HIS A 92 0.25 -43.94 -7.41
C HIS A 92 -0.86 -44.81 -6.81
N ASP A 93 -1.29 -44.59 -5.56
CA ASP A 93 -2.33 -45.38 -4.90
C ASP A 93 -3.61 -44.58 -4.63
N GLU A 94 -4.74 -45.29 -4.55
CA GLU A 94 -6.05 -44.74 -4.22
C GLU A 94 -6.09 -44.26 -2.77
N LEU A 95 -5.79 -42.97 -2.58
CA LEU A 95 -6.03 -42.11 -1.41
C LEU A 95 -6.04 -42.82 -0.03
N SER A 96 -5.00 -43.61 0.30
CA SER A 96 -4.84 -44.17 1.65
C SER A 96 -4.34 -43.08 2.60
N ILE A 97 -5.24 -42.17 2.98
CA ILE A 97 -4.99 -41.15 3.99
C ILE A 97 -4.79 -41.87 5.33
N ARG A 98 -3.54 -41.92 5.79
CA ARG A 98 -3.21 -42.41 7.12
C ARG A 98 -3.53 -41.30 8.13
N ASP A 99 -4.04 -41.66 9.32
CA ASP A 99 -4.42 -40.67 10.35
C ASP A 99 -3.26 -39.72 10.72
N ASP A 100 -2.01 -40.20 10.65
CA ASP A 100 -0.79 -39.39 10.83
C ASP A 100 -0.60 -38.29 9.77
N ASP A 101 -1.04 -38.53 8.53
CA ASP A 101 -0.88 -37.59 7.42
C ASP A 101 -1.97 -36.49 7.48
N VAL A 102 -3.16 -36.81 7.99
CA VAL A 102 -4.24 -35.82 8.25
C VAL A 102 -3.78 -34.77 9.25
N GLY A 103 -3.15 -35.20 10.36
CA GLY A 103 -2.64 -34.28 11.37
C GLY A 103 -1.60 -33.31 10.80
N ARG A 104 -0.68 -33.79 9.96
CA ARG A 104 0.35 -32.95 9.32
C ARG A 104 -0.26 -31.93 8.35
N ILE A 105 -1.20 -32.36 7.50
CA ILE A 105 -1.88 -31.47 6.56
C ILE A 105 -2.69 -30.42 7.32
N ALA A 106 -3.43 -30.80 8.37
CA ALA A 106 -4.18 -29.88 9.21
C ALA A 106 -3.27 -28.84 9.90
N LEU A 107 -2.10 -29.25 10.40
CA LEU A 107 -1.10 -28.34 10.97
C LEU A 107 -0.55 -27.36 9.94
N VAL A 108 -0.22 -27.83 8.73
CA VAL A 108 0.24 -26.95 7.63
C VAL A 108 -0.83 -25.93 7.27
N MET A 109 -2.08 -26.36 7.11
CA MET A 109 -3.21 -25.46 6.81
C MET A 109 -3.42 -24.42 7.89
N MET A 110 -3.37 -24.81 9.17
CA MET A 110 -3.46 -23.88 10.31
C MET A 110 -2.33 -22.86 10.31
N ILE A 111 -1.07 -23.29 10.09
CA ILE A 111 0.08 -22.39 10.02
C ILE A 111 -0.05 -21.40 8.86
N LEU A 112 -0.50 -21.87 7.68
CA LEU A 112 -0.73 -21.01 6.52
C LEU A 112 -1.80 -19.95 6.78
N ILE A 113 -2.92 -20.32 7.41
CA ILE A 113 -3.98 -19.37 7.78
C ILE A 113 -3.43 -18.29 8.71
N VAL A 114 -2.67 -18.68 9.74
CA VAL A 114 -2.06 -17.73 10.69
C VAL A 114 -1.04 -16.84 9.99
N LEU A 115 -0.18 -17.39 9.13
CA LEU A 115 0.79 -16.62 8.34
C LEU A 115 0.09 -15.57 7.47
N ILE A 116 -0.89 -15.97 6.66
CA ILE A 116 -1.64 -15.07 5.79
C ILE A 116 -2.33 -13.97 6.62
N GLY A 117 -2.93 -14.35 7.76
CA GLY A 117 -3.56 -13.43 8.70
C GLY A 117 -2.59 -12.35 9.19
N VAL A 118 -1.44 -12.76 9.74
CA VAL A 118 -0.43 -11.83 10.25
C VAL A 118 0.15 -10.94 9.14
N HIS A 119 0.44 -11.51 7.97
CA HIS A 119 0.91 -10.75 6.80
C HIS A 119 -0.10 -9.69 6.36
N SER A 120 -1.40 -10.01 6.30
CA SER A 120 -2.44 -9.05 5.92
C SER A 120 -2.56 -7.90 6.93
N LEU A 121 -2.41 -8.17 8.23
CA LEU A 121 -2.40 -7.16 9.28
C LEU A 121 -1.17 -6.23 9.19
N ILE A 122 0.00 -6.78 8.89
CA ILE A 122 1.20 -5.98 8.67
C ILE A 122 1.04 -5.13 7.40
N PHE A 123 0.56 -5.75 6.31
CA PHE A 123 0.37 -5.10 5.02
C PHE A 123 -0.60 -3.92 5.12
N THR A 124 -1.74 -4.08 5.80
CA THR A 124 -2.70 -2.98 6.01
C THR A 124 -2.10 -1.82 6.79
N ARG A 125 -1.26 -2.09 7.81
CA ARG A 125 -0.52 -1.04 8.55
C ARG A 125 0.50 -0.33 7.68
N VAL A 126 1.23 -1.06 6.84
CA VAL A 126 2.19 -0.51 5.89
C VAL A 126 1.49 0.35 4.85
N LEU A 127 0.39 -0.13 4.26
CA LEU A 127 -0.43 0.66 3.34
C LEU A 127 -0.96 1.93 3.99
N LYS A 128 -1.44 1.85 5.24
CA LYS A 128 -1.88 3.04 6.00
C LYS A 128 -0.74 4.02 6.25
N TYR A 129 0.47 3.53 6.52
CA TYR A 129 1.66 4.37 6.65
C TYR A 129 2.06 5.03 5.32
N ILE A 130 2.11 4.27 4.21
CA ILE A 130 2.41 4.79 2.87
C ILE A 130 1.36 5.84 2.46
N ASN A 131 0.08 5.54 2.68
CA ASN A 131 -1.00 6.46 2.34
C ASN A 131 -0.93 7.76 3.17
N ARG A 132 -0.37 7.72 4.38
CA ARG A 132 -0.09 8.93 5.18
C ARG A 132 1.07 9.76 4.62
N GLN A 133 2.05 9.16 3.94
CA GLN A 133 3.17 9.89 3.31
C GLN A 133 2.80 10.54 1.97
N ARG A 134 1.59 10.31 1.50
CA ARG A 134 1.08 10.81 0.23
C ARG A 134 0.68 12.28 0.40
N GLU A 135 1.17 13.16 -0.45
CA GLU A 135 0.81 14.58 -0.45
C GLU A 135 0.17 15.00 -1.77
N ILE A 136 -0.78 15.93 -1.68
CA ILE A 136 -1.36 16.57 -2.86
C ILE A 136 -0.35 17.60 -3.34
N ARG A 137 0.13 17.44 -4.58
CA ARG A 137 1.01 18.42 -5.23
C ARG A 137 0.17 19.21 -6.23
N TYR A 138 0.11 20.52 -6.05
CA TYR A 138 -0.56 21.43 -6.98
C TYR A 138 0.34 21.69 -8.20
N ILE A 139 -0.29 21.81 -9.35
CA ILE A 139 0.33 22.10 -10.64
C ILE A 139 -0.34 23.32 -11.27
N ASP A 140 0.24 23.85 -12.33
CA ASP A 140 -0.33 25.01 -13.01
C ASP A 140 -1.64 24.64 -13.74
N SER A 141 -2.65 25.51 -13.64
CA SER A 141 -3.98 25.30 -14.23
C SER A 141 -3.90 25.07 -15.74
N LYS A 142 -3.06 25.84 -16.45
CA LYS A 142 -2.82 25.65 -17.89
C LYS A 142 -2.32 24.24 -18.22
N THR A 143 -1.37 23.74 -17.44
CA THR A 143 -0.80 22.40 -17.60
C THR A 143 -1.84 21.32 -17.31
N TYR A 144 -2.67 21.51 -16.29
CA TYR A 144 -3.75 20.59 -15.95
C TYR A 144 -4.77 20.46 -17.07
N HIS A 145 -5.27 21.59 -17.59
CA HIS A 145 -6.25 21.60 -18.69
C HIS A 145 -5.67 20.99 -19.97
N SER A 146 -4.38 21.23 -20.27
CA SER A 146 -3.71 20.58 -21.42
C SER A 146 -3.64 19.05 -21.32
N ARG A 147 -3.45 18.51 -20.11
CA ARG A 147 -3.43 17.05 -19.90
C ARG A 147 -4.84 16.47 -20.03
N ILE A 148 -5.84 17.14 -19.49
CA ILE A 148 -7.23 16.67 -19.60
C ILE A 148 -7.69 16.67 -21.04
N SER A 149 -7.41 17.74 -21.80
CA SER A 149 -7.76 17.78 -23.22
C SER A 149 -7.05 16.68 -24.01
N SER A 150 -5.78 16.38 -23.70
CA SER A 150 -5.05 15.28 -24.35
C SER A 150 -5.62 13.89 -24.03
N ILE A 151 -6.12 13.67 -22.80
CA ILE A 151 -6.77 12.41 -22.40
C ILE A 151 -8.18 12.31 -23.03
N ALA A 152 -8.92 13.41 -23.13
CA ALA A 152 -10.21 13.44 -23.79
C ALA A 152 -10.09 13.24 -25.32
N ALA A 153 -8.94 13.56 -25.91
CA ALA A 153 -8.66 13.41 -27.32
C ALA A 153 -8.05 12.04 -27.71
N SER A 154 -7.75 11.15 -26.75
CA SER A 154 -7.31 9.78 -27.09
C SER A 154 -8.50 8.94 -27.56
N PRO A 155 -8.48 8.33 -28.75
CA PRO A 155 -9.55 7.45 -29.20
C PRO A 155 -9.61 6.23 -28.27
N SER A 156 -10.82 5.86 -27.86
CA SER A 156 -11.17 4.62 -27.16
C SER A 156 -10.90 3.39 -28.02
#